data_AF-A0A6A5ETH5-F1
#
_entry.id   AF-A0A6A5ETH5-F1
#
_cell.length_a   1.000
_cell.length_b   1.000
_cell.length_c   1.000
_cell.angle_alpha   90.00
_cell.angle_beta   90.00
_cell.angle_gamma   90.00
#
_symmetry.space_group_name_H-M   'P 1'
#
loop_
_entity.id
_entity.type
_entity.pdbx_description
1 polymer ?
#
loop_
_entity_poly.entity_id
_entity_poly.type
_entity_poly.pdbx_seq_one_letter_code
_entity_poly.pdbx_strand_id
1 'polypeptide(L)'
;MEEMCVNYIHYYPRTKLELCKSHVDPGYLQKYFNFINRFHRNDQCVCGEVGVTEQYSQLQWDAFTTEVLDSLYNTAPISMHCNQSNARLFPGEWDKQPVPVVTSILEKPRYPCEGGALSTSRPLTPPI
;
A
#
# COMPACT_ATOMS: atom_id res chain seq x y z
N MET A 1 -0.61 -3.54 -18.90
CA MET A 1 0.09 -2.34 -18.37
C MET A 1 0.37 -2.62 -16.91
N GLU A 2 1.56 -2.30 -16.42
CA GLU A 2 2.00 -2.61 -15.05
C GLU A 2 2.23 -1.30 -14.28
N GLU A 3 1.95 -1.29 -12.98
CA GLU A 3 2.05 -0.11 -12.11
C GLU A 3 3.11 -0.32 -11.01
N MET A 4 3.65 0.78 -10.47
CA MET A 4 4.64 0.77 -9.40
C MET A 4 4.29 1.80 -8.31
N CYS A 5 4.36 1.40 -7.04
CA CYS A 5 4.26 2.27 -5.87
C CYS A 5 5.60 2.29 -5.13
N VAL A 6 6.40 3.33 -5.36
CA VAL A 6 7.78 3.44 -4.83
C VAL A 6 8.02 4.83 -4.28
N ASN A 7 8.68 4.90 -3.13
CA ASN A 7 9.16 6.15 -2.55
C ASN A 7 10.66 6.02 -2.24
N TYR A 8 11.48 6.87 -2.87
CA TYR A 8 12.91 6.93 -2.63
C TYR A 8 13.22 8.00 -1.58
N ILE A 9 13.69 7.56 -0.41
CA ILE A 9 13.92 8.43 0.74
C ILE A 9 15.42 8.68 0.90
N HIS A 10 15.81 9.96 0.92
CA HIS A 10 17.14 10.38 1.33
C HIS A 10 17.14 10.64 2.84
N TYR A 11 17.97 9.92 3.60
CA TYR A 11 17.99 9.99 5.06
C TYR A 11 19.41 9.85 5.62
N TYR A 12 19.61 10.28 6.87
CA TYR A 12 20.83 10.08 7.64
C TYR A 12 20.51 9.68 9.09
N PRO A 13 21.38 8.91 9.78
CA PRO A 13 22.61 8.30 9.26
C PRO A 13 22.33 7.14 8.30
N ARG A 14 23.31 6.81 7.46
CA ARG A 14 23.20 5.65 6.56
C ARG A 14 23.01 4.37 7.37
N THR A 15 21.97 3.61 7.08
CA THR A 15 21.75 2.27 7.65
C THR A 15 22.01 1.18 6.62
N LYS A 16 21.86 -0.09 7.04
CA LYS A 16 21.94 -1.23 6.12
C LYS A 16 20.64 -1.47 5.34
N LEU A 17 19.53 -0.83 5.71
CA LEU A 17 18.22 -1.00 5.08
C LEU A 17 18.17 -0.26 3.76
N GLU A 18 17.91 -0.99 2.68
CA GLU A 18 17.81 -0.43 1.32
C GLU A 18 16.41 -0.57 0.74
N LEU A 19 15.77 -1.72 0.96
CA LEU A 19 14.40 -1.96 0.50
C LEU A 19 13.52 -2.28 1.70
N CYS A 20 12.41 -1.56 1.83
CA CYS A 20 11.33 -1.89 2.74
C CYS A 20 10.04 -1.81 1.94
N LYS A 21 9.49 -2.96 1.56
CA LYS A 21 8.24 -3.05 0.82
C LYS A 21 7.38 -4.19 1.34
N SER A 22 6.10 -4.15 1.02
CA SER A 22 5.15 -5.20 1.34
C SER A 22 4.31 -5.55 0.12
N HIS A 23 3.74 -6.75 0.14
CA HIS A 23 2.71 -7.19 -0.80
C HIS A 23 1.75 -8.14 -0.09
N VAL A 24 0.56 -8.36 -0.63
CA VAL A 24 -0.38 -9.35 -0.07
C VAL A 24 0.25 -10.73 -0.11
N ASP A 25 0.00 -11.54 0.92
CA ASP A 25 0.41 -12.95 0.91
C ASP A 25 -0.13 -13.67 -0.35
N PRO A 26 0.74 -14.31 -1.15
CA PRO A 26 0.34 -14.97 -2.39
C PRO A 26 -0.76 -16.04 -2.18
N GLY A 27 -0.75 -16.73 -1.03
CA GLY A 27 -1.76 -17.74 -0.71
C GLY A 27 -3.14 -17.14 -0.44
N TYR A 28 -3.21 -15.95 0.17
CA TYR A 28 -4.47 -15.22 0.35
C TYR A 28 -4.98 -14.65 -0.97
N LEU A 29 -4.09 -14.15 -1.82
CA LEU A 29 -4.46 -13.69 -3.16
C LEU A 29 -5.01 -14.85 -4.01
N GLN A 30 -4.41 -16.03 -3.94
CA GLN A 30 -4.94 -17.20 -4.64
C GLN A 30 -6.34 -17.62 -4.14
N LYS A 31 -6.59 -17.51 -2.82
CA LYS A 31 -7.92 -17.76 -2.26
C LYS A 31 -8.95 -16.76 -2.79
N TYR A 32 -8.57 -15.49 -2.95
CA TYR A 32 -9.42 -14.47 -3.57
C TYR A 32 -9.82 -14.87 -5.00
N PHE A 33 -8.86 -15.23 -5.85
CA PHE A 33 -9.17 -15.67 -7.22
C PHE A 33 -10.11 -16.89 -7.24
N ASN A 34 -9.82 -17.89 -6.40
CA ASN A 34 -10.67 -19.06 -6.27
C ASN A 34 -12.10 -18.73 -5.80
N PHE A 35 -12.24 -17.74 -4.93
CA PHE A 35 -13.54 -17.30 -4.42
C PHE A 35 -14.37 -16.60 -5.52
N ILE A 36 -13.78 -15.64 -6.23
CA ILE A 36 -14.47 -14.91 -7.30
C ILE A 36 -14.86 -15.85 -8.44
N ASN A 37 -13.95 -16.74 -8.86
CA ASN A 37 -14.24 -17.70 -9.93
C ASN A 37 -15.45 -18.60 -9.61
N ARG A 38 -15.55 -19.07 -8.34
CA ARG A 38 -16.71 -19.85 -7.87
C ARG A 38 -17.99 -19.03 -7.83
N PHE A 39 -17.91 -17.76 -7.43
CA PHE A 39 -19.08 -16.87 -7.37
C PHE A 39 -19.68 -16.63 -8.77
N HIS A 40 -18.83 -16.45 -9.78
CA HIS A 40 -19.25 -16.19 -11.16
C HIS A 40 -19.71 -17.45 -11.92
N ARG A 41 -19.84 -18.61 -11.24
CA ARG A 41 -20.22 -19.90 -11.85
C ARG A 41 -19.38 -20.29 -13.07
N ASN A 42 -18.12 -19.87 -13.08
CA ASN A 42 -17.14 -20.48 -13.97
C ASN A 42 -16.71 -21.79 -13.31
N ASP A 43 -17.42 -22.87 -13.60
CA ASP A 43 -17.12 -24.24 -13.13
C ASP A 43 -15.78 -24.78 -13.65
N GLN A 44 -14.99 -23.95 -14.34
CA GLN A 44 -13.61 -24.27 -14.65
C GLN A 44 -12.78 -24.15 -13.36
N CYS A 45 -12.38 -25.30 -12.82
CA CYS A 45 -11.33 -25.31 -11.83
C CYS A 45 -10.07 -24.68 -12.44
N VAL A 46 -9.67 -23.51 -11.96
CA VAL A 46 -8.31 -22.98 -12.17
C VAL A 46 -7.38 -23.83 -11.30
N CYS A 47 -7.18 -25.07 -11.73
CA CYS A 47 -6.45 -26.13 -11.05
C CYS A 47 -4.95 -26.16 -11.47
N GLY A 48 -4.45 -25.07 -12.05
CA GLY A 48 -3.05 -24.93 -12.47
C GLY A 48 -2.42 -23.66 -11.89
N GLU A 49 -1.08 -23.64 -11.81
CA GLU A 49 -0.30 -22.42 -11.49
C GLU A 49 -0.36 -21.43 -12.66
N VAL A 50 -1.54 -20.86 -12.88
CA VAL A 50 -1.71 -19.76 -13.83
C VAL A 50 -1.08 -18.52 -13.20
N GLY A 51 -0.26 -17.79 -13.96
CA GLY A 51 0.43 -16.60 -13.44
C GLY A 51 -0.55 -15.57 -12.90
N VAL A 52 -0.17 -14.85 -11.84
CA VAL A 52 -1.02 -13.84 -11.19
C VAL A 52 -1.58 -12.82 -12.19
N THR A 53 -0.74 -12.37 -13.14
CA THR A 53 -1.15 -11.43 -14.20
C THR A 53 -2.28 -11.98 -15.08
N GLU A 54 -2.21 -13.26 -15.43
CA GLU A 54 -3.22 -13.91 -16.24
C GLU A 54 -4.51 -14.10 -15.44
N GLN A 55 -4.43 -14.48 -14.17
CA GLN A 55 -5.60 -14.59 -13.29
C GLN A 55 -6.35 -13.26 -13.18
N TYR A 56 -5.65 -12.14 -12.99
CA TYR A 56 -6.28 -10.81 -12.99
C TYR A 56 -6.95 -10.46 -14.32
N SER A 57 -6.38 -10.90 -15.46
CA SER A 57 -6.95 -10.64 -16.79
C SER A 57 -8.23 -11.43 -17.09
N GLN A 58 -8.40 -12.59 -16.45
CA GLN A 58 -9.55 -13.47 -16.63
C GLN A 58 -10.75 -13.07 -15.74
N LEU A 59 -10.53 -12.23 -14.72
CA LEU A 59 -11.60 -11.77 -13.83
C LEU A 59 -12.60 -10.88 -14.55
N GLN A 60 -13.88 -11.08 -14.21
CA GLN A 60 -14.94 -10.16 -14.56
C GLN A 60 -15.01 -9.06 -13.49
N TRP A 61 -14.73 -7.82 -13.87
CA TRP A 61 -14.71 -6.69 -12.95
C TRP A 61 -16.10 -6.12 -12.76
N ASP A 62 -16.70 -6.41 -11.60
CA ASP A 62 -17.94 -5.80 -11.13
C ASP A 62 -17.74 -5.18 -9.74
N ALA A 63 -18.81 -4.55 -9.20
CA ALA A 63 -18.76 -3.92 -7.88
C ALA A 63 -18.38 -4.93 -6.78
N PHE A 64 -18.93 -6.15 -6.85
CA PHE A 64 -18.66 -7.21 -5.88
C PHE A 64 -17.18 -7.62 -5.87
N THR A 65 -16.62 -7.91 -7.05
CA THR A 65 -15.21 -8.29 -7.23
C THR A 65 -14.29 -7.19 -6.71
N THR A 66 -14.62 -5.93 -6.98
CA THR A 66 -13.85 -4.77 -6.54
C THR A 66 -13.90 -4.60 -5.02
N GLU A 67 -15.08 -4.70 -4.40
CA GLU A 67 -15.25 -4.60 -2.95
C GLU A 67 -14.55 -5.73 -2.19
N VAL A 68 -14.60 -6.96 -2.72
CA VAL A 68 -13.92 -8.11 -2.12
C VAL A 68 -12.39 -7.96 -2.24
N LEU A 69 -11.89 -7.42 -3.36
CA LEU A 69 -10.47 -7.14 -3.52
C LEU A 69 -9.99 -6.03 -2.56
N ASP A 70 -10.78 -4.97 -2.38
CA ASP A 70 -10.49 -3.93 -1.39
C ASP A 70 -10.46 -4.51 0.03
N SER A 71 -11.43 -5.35 0.38
CA SER A 71 -11.45 -6.06 1.65
C SER A 71 -10.23 -6.97 1.84
N LEU A 72 -9.78 -7.65 0.77
CA LEU A 72 -8.53 -8.43 0.79
C LEU A 72 -7.34 -7.55 1.14
N TYR A 73 -7.16 -6.40 0.47
CA TYR A 73 -6.02 -5.50 0.74
C TYR A 73 -6.03 -4.93 2.15
N ASN A 74 -7.20 -4.72 2.74
CA ASN A 74 -7.33 -4.17 4.09
C ASN A 74 -7.20 -5.22 5.21
N THR A 75 -7.37 -6.51 4.93
CA THR A 75 -7.49 -7.55 5.97
C THR A 75 -6.50 -8.72 5.83
N ALA A 76 -6.01 -9.00 4.63
CA ALA A 76 -5.14 -10.14 4.40
C ALA A 76 -3.72 -9.90 4.95
N PRO A 77 -3.07 -10.92 5.52
CA PRO A 77 -1.67 -10.82 5.92
C PRO A 77 -0.75 -10.38 4.76
N ILE A 78 0.30 -9.66 5.10
CA ILE A 78 1.28 -9.14 4.14
C ILE A 78 2.59 -9.91 4.23
N SER A 79 3.26 -10.07 3.09
CA SER A 79 4.64 -10.56 3.02
C SER A 79 5.58 -9.37 2.87
N MET A 80 6.46 -9.22 3.85
CA MET A 80 7.38 -8.11 3.98
C MET A 80 8.72 -8.43 3.30
N HIS A 81 9.27 -7.45 2.59
CA HIS A 81 10.60 -7.52 2.01
C HIS A 81 11.44 -6.36 2.56
N CYS A 82 12.13 -6.66 3.64
CA CYS A 82 13.13 -5.81 4.25
C CYS A 82 14.52 -6.29 3.81
N ASN A 83 15.08 -5.71 2.75
CA ASN A 83 16.39 -6.09 2.23
C ASN A 83 17.48 -5.13 2.69
N GLN A 84 18.63 -5.74 2.96
CA GLN A 84 19.89 -5.06 3.18
C GLN A 84 20.49 -4.58 1.84
N SER A 85 21.49 -3.70 1.90
CA SER A 85 22.22 -3.24 0.71
C SER A 85 23.01 -4.30 -0.05
N ASN A 86 23.10 -5.53 0.47
CA ASN A 86 23.66 -6.68 -0.23
C ASN A 86 22.57 -7.55 -0.90
N ALA A 87 21.36 -7.01 -1.05
CA ALA A 87 20.16 -7.67 -1.57
C ALA A 87 19.68 -8.90 -0.78
N ARG A 88 20.13 -9.08 0.47
CA ARG A 88 19.64 -10.15 1.36
C ARG A 88 18.59 -9.61 2.32
N LEU A 89 17.59 -10.44 2.65
CA LEU A 89 16.64 -10.14 3.71
C LEU A 89 17.37 -9.99 5.05
N PHE A 90 16.82 -9.16 5.93
CA PHE A 90 17.17 -9.23 7.35
C PHE A 90 16.73 -10.58 7.93
N PRO A 91 17.44 -11.13 8.93
CA PRO A 91 17.04 -12.39 9.55
C PRO A 91 15.68 -12.26 10.25
N GLY A 92 14.80 -13.22 10.03
CA GLY A 92 13.46 -13.26 10.62
C GLY A 92 12.43 -13.88 9.68
N GLU A 93 11.25 -14.18 10.22
CA GLU A 93 10.08 -14.58 9.44
C GLU A 93 9.34 -13.32 8.98
N TRP A 94 9.30 -13.10 7.67
CA TRP A 94 8.71 -11.91 7.06
C TRP A 94 7.44 -12.18 6.27
N ASP A 95 7.05 -13.45 6.16
CA ASP A 95 5.80 -13.85 5.52
C ASP A 95 4.63 -13.75 6.50
N LYS A 96 3.43 -13.50 5.97
CA LYS A 96 2.16 -13.47 6.72
C LYS A 96 2.17 -12.56 7.95
N GLN A 97 2.84 -11.43 7.86
CA GLN A 97 2.81 -10.40 8.89
C GLN A 97 1.42 -9.77 8.96
N PRO A 98 0.98 -9.33 10.15
CA PRO A 98 -0.31 -8.64 10.29
C PRO A 98 -0.31 -7.30 9.56
N VAL A 99 -1.47 -6.89 9.05
CA VAL A 99 -1.64 -5.58 8.42
C VAL A 99 -1.46 -4.46 9.46
N PRO A 100 -0.62 -3.44 9.21
CA PRO A 100 -0.50 -2.30 10.10
C PRO A 100 -1.83 -1.55 10.26
N VAL A 101 -2.21 -1.25 11.49
CA VAL A 101 -3.44 -0.49 11.81
C VAL A 101 -3.07 0.95 12.16
N VAL A 102 -3.80 1.90 11.57
CA VAL A 102 -3.65 3.32 11.88
C VAL A 102 -4.35 3.61 13.22
N THR A 103 -3.59 3.96 14.25
CA THR A 103 -4.12 4.24 15.60
C THR A 103 -4.59 5.68 15.78
N SER A 104 -4.15 6.60 14.94
CA SER A 104 -4.48 8.02 15.02
C SER A 104 -4.30 8.69 13.67
N ILE A 105 -5.21 9.58 13.30
CA ILE A 105 -5.09 10.42 12.11
C ILE A 105 -4.55 11.78 12.55
N LEU A 106 -3.43 12.20 11.96
CA LEU A 106 -2.86 13.52 12.22
C LEU A 106 -3.61 14.58 11.42
N GLU A 107 -3.89 15.73 12.04
CA GLU A 107 -4.47 16.87 11.34
C GLU A 107 -3.50 17.41 10.28
N LYS A 108 -4.04 17.85 9.13
CA LYS A 108 -3.22 18.45 8.08
C LYS A 108 -2.57 19.74 8.62
N PRO A 109 -1.23 19.87 8.58
CA PRO A 109 -0.58 21.09 9.00
C PRO A 109 -0.99 22.23 8.06
N ARG A 110 -1.26 23.41 8.63
CA ARG A 110 -1.46 24.63 7.83
C ARG A 110 -0.12 25.05 7.24
N TYR A 111 0.01 24.98 5.91
CA TYR A 111 1.23 25.42 5.26
C TYR A 111 1.27 26.96 5.22
N PRO A 112 2.44 27.60 5.37
CA PRO A 112 2.56 29.06 5.36
C PRO A 112 1.96 29.72 4.11
N CYS A 113 1.97 29.02 2.98
CA CYS A 113 1.41 29.48 1.70
C CYS A 113 -0.12 29.39 1.61
N GLU A 114 -0.77 28.67 2.52
CA GLU A 114 -2.25 28.54 2.58
C GLU A 114 -2.90 29.66 3.43
N GLY A 115 -2.08 30.47 4.11
CA GLY A 115 -2.50 31.72 4.73
C GLY A 115 -2.13 32.90 3.84
N GLY A 116 -3.09 33.40 3.05
CA GLY A 116 -2.95 34.72 2.44
C GLY A 116 -2.53 35.73 3.51
N ALA A 117 -1.54 36.57 3.19
CA ALA A 117 -0.99 37.54 4.12
C ALA A 117 -2.13 38.24 4.87
N LEU A 118 -2.17 38.09 6.20
CA LEU A 118 -2.96 38.99 7.03
C LEU A 118 -2.45 40.38 6.68
N SER A 119 -3.30 41.20 6.06
CA SER A 119 -2.98 42.58 5.74
C SER A 119 -2.56 43.26 7.03
N THR A 120 -1.26 43.48 7.21
CA THR A 120 -0.73 44.34 8.25
C THR A 120 -1.04 45.77 7.85
N SER A 121 -2.30 46.19 7.98
CA SER A 121 -2.65 47.59 8.13
C SER A 121 -2.55 47.93 9.62
N ARG A 122 -1.34 48.22 10.09
CA ARG A 122 -1.18 49.00 11.32
C ARG A 122 -0.35 50.24 11.01
N PRO A 123 -0.93 51.45 11.07
CA PRO A 123 -0.19 52.69 10.82
C PRO A 123 0.90 52.88 11.89
N LEU A 124 2.07 53.33 11.45
CA LEU A 124 3.13 53.87 12.29
C LEU A 124 2.62 55.15 12.96
N THR A 125 2.46 55.16 14.27
CA THR A 125 2.50 56.39 15.08
C THR A 125 3.61 56.27 16.12
N PRO A 126 4.60 57.19 16.10
CA PRO A 126 5.62 57.25 17.16
C PRO A 126 5.08 58.00 18.39
N PRO A 127 5.50 57.65 19.61
CA PRO A 127 5.26 58.48 20.79
C PRO A 127 6.26 59.64 20.87
N ILE A 128 5.78 60.69 21.54
CA ILE A 128 6.26 62.06 21.73
C ILE A 128 7.72 62.15 22.21
#